data_AF-C3X1P8-F1
#
_entry.id   AF-C3X1P8-F1
#
_cell.length_a   1.000
_cell.length_b   1.000
_cell.length_c   1.000
_cell.angle_alpha   90.00
_cell.angle_beta   90.00
_cell.angle_gamma   90.00
#
_symmetry.space_group_name_H-M   'P 1'
#
loop_
_entity.id
_entity.type
_entity.pdbx_description
1 polymer ?
#
loop_
_entity_poly.entity_id
_entity_poly.type
_entity_poly.pdbx_seq_one_letter_code
_entity_poly.pdbx_strand_id
1 'polypeptide(L)'
;MLRQATQNLITALYPRLSHEDELQGESNSISNQKRILETFAKQNGFTNLRWYTDDGFSGANFQRPGFQAMLADIEAGKVGTVIVKDMSRLGRNYLQVGFYTEMLFPQKGVRFIAVNDNVDSANGGMDNDFTPLRNLFNEWLVRDTSKKIKAVKRAKGMSGKPVTSKPVYGYLMDEDENYIVDEETAPVVQQIYQLCLAGNGPTKIARMLTEQQIPTPGTLEYRRTGSTRRYHPGYECKWATNTVVHILENREYTGCLVNFKTEKPSYKVKHSVENPVEKQAVFENHHEPIIDTETWERVQELRKQRKRPNRYDEVGLFSGMLFCADCGHVMYQQRYQNKNRKQDCYICGSYKKRTRNCTAHFIRTDLLTAGVLSNLRQVTEYAAKHESRFVKLLIQQNEIGGKRKTAVATKQLEQAQERIAEVSRIIKRLYEDNVNGKISDERFMELSADYEQEQRELKDRAAALQAELDKSQAATVNAEKFMGIVRKHLAFEELTPTLLREMIEKIVVHECSYDENGTRRQDIEIYYSFVGKIDLPE
;
A
#
# COMPACT_ATOMS: atom_id res chain seq x y z
N MET A 1 5.89 68.59 7.21
CA MET A 1 4.54 68.90 6.69
C MET A 1 4.15 67.82 5.69
N LEU A 2 3.16 67.01 6.04
CA LEU A 2 2.23 66.33 5.12
C LEU A 2 0.97 66.09 5.95
N ARG A 3 0.08 67.09 5.95
CA ARG A 3 -1.29 66.95 6.46
C ARG A 3 -1.98 65.94 5.56
N GLN A 4 -2.02 64.66 5.96
CA GLN A 4 -2.93 63.71 5.34
C GLN A 4 -4.33 64.09 5.79
N ALA A 5 -5.17 64.43 4.82
CA ALA A 5 -6.60 64.63 5.02
C ALA A 5 -7.15 63.47 5.85
N THR A 6 -7.90 63.77 6.90
CA THR A 6 -8.72 62.80 7.64
C THR A 6 -9.77 62.22 6.68
N GLN A 7 -9.36 61.26 5.86
CA GLN A 7 -10.27 60.32 5.24
C GLN A 7 -10.91 59.54 6.39
N ASN A 8 -12.22 59.60 6.46
CA ASN A 8 -13.02 58.87 7.44
C ASN A 8 -12.98 57.37 7.03
N LEU A 9 -11.83 56.73 7.24
CA LEU A 9 -11.56 55.35 6.82
C LEU A 9 -12.50 54.40 7.55
N ILE A 10 -12.86 53.31 6.88
CA ILE A 10 -13.80 52.33 7.41
C ILE A 10 -13.16 51.58 8.57
N THR A 11 -13.90 51.45 9.67
CA THR A 11 -13.62 50.51 10.74
C THR A 11 -14.40 49.22 10.46
N ALA A 12 -13.70 48.18 10.00
CA ALA A 12 -14.26 46.88 9.67
C ALA A 12 -14.49 46.04 10.93
N LEU A 13 -15.75 45.67 11.18
CA LEU A 13 -16.15 44.76 12.25
C LEU A 13 -16.44 43.38 11.64
N TYR A 14 -15.67 42.38 12.03
CA TYR A 14 -15.74 41.04 11.43
C TYR A 14 -16.18 39.95 12.43
N PRO A 15 -17.50 39.71 12.55
CA PRO A 15 -18.03 38.55 13.26
C PRO A 15 -18.06 37.30 12.37
N ARG A 16 -17.75 36.13 12.96
CA ARG A 16 -17.80 34.82 12.28
C ARG A 16 -18.33 33.71 13.19
N LEU A 17 -19.23 32.90 12.65
CA LEU A 17 -19.71 31.67 13.30
C LEU A 17 -19.44 30.45 12.40
N SER A 18 -18.91 29.38 12.99
CA SER A 18 -18.82 28.07 12.33
C SER A 18 -19.96 27.16 12.80
N HIS A 19 -20.40 26.22 11.95
CA HIS A 19 -21.37 25.19 12.33
C HIS A 19 -20.96 24.36 13.57
N GLU A 20 -19.66 24.18 13.81
CA GLU A 20 -19.15 23.53 15.03
C GLU A 20 -19.34 24.39 16.30
N ASP A 21 -19.33 25.72 16.14
CA ASP A 21 -19.44 26.69 17.24
C ASP A 21 -20.90 26.95 17.64
N GLU A 22 -21.88 26.65 16.77
CA GLU A 22 -23.34 26.74 17.05
C GLU A 22 -23.75 25.88 18.25
N LEU A 23 -23.06 24.74 18.45
CA LEU A 23 -23.32 23.80 19.55
C LEU A 23 -22.83 24.30 20.93
N GLN A 24 -22.02 25.36 20.99
CA GLN A 24 -21.35 25.82 22.22
C GLN A 24 -22.11 26.94 22.98
N GLY A 25 -23.38 27.21 22.65
CA GLY A 25 -24.28 28.09 23.40
C GLY A 25 -24.31 29.56 22.97
N GLU A 26 -25.20 30.35 23.59
CA GLU A 26 -25.56 31.73 23.20
C GLU A 26 -24.37 32.71 23.16
N SER A 27 -23.29 32.43 23.91
CA SER A 27 -22.11 33.31 24.01
C SER A 27 -21.33 33.45 22.69
N ASN A 28 -21.44 32.46 21.79
CA ASN A 28 -20.78 32.44 20.50
C ASN A 28 -21.66 32.93 19.34
N SER A 29 -22.94 33.23 19.60
CA SER A 29 -23.86 33.75 18.58
C SER A 29 -23.31 35.01 17.89
N ILE A 30 -23.56 35.14 16.59
CA ILE A 30 -23.18 36.33 15.79
C ILE A 30 -23.73 37.61 16.43
N SER A 31 -24.94 37.56 16.99
CA SER A 31 -25.57 38.69 17.68
C SER A 31 -24.76 39.17 18.88
N ASN A 32 -24.24 38.25 19.69
CA ASN A 32 -23.39 38.61 20.83
C ASN A 32 -22.01 39.14 20.36
N GLN A 33 -21.43 38.55 19.31
CA GLN A 33 -20.18 39.04 18.71
C GLN A 33 -20.34 40.48 18.20
N LYS A 34 -21.45 40.77 17.50
CA LYS A 34 -21.77 42.13 17.02
C LYS A 34 -21.87 43.11 18.18
N ARG A 35 -22.58 42.75 19.26
CA ARG A 35 -22.70 43.61 20.45
C ARG A 35 -21.35 43.94 21.08
N ILE A 36 -20.47 42.94 21.23
CA ILE A 36 -19.12 43.13 21.80
C ILE A 36 -18.30 44.07 20.92
N LEU A 37 -18.27 43.82 19.61
CA LEU A 37 -17.52 44.62 18.65
C LEU A 37 -18.01 46.05 18.56
N GLU A 38 -19.33 46.25 18.54
CA GLU A 38 -19.94 47.59 18.49
C GLU A 38 -19.70 48.38 19.78
N THR A 39 -19.80 47.72 20.94
CA THR A 39 -19.53 48.36 22.24
C THR A 39 -18.07 48.79 22.33
N PHE A 40 -17.15 47.91 21.96
CA PHE A 40 -15.73 48.20 21.92
C PHE A 40 -15.40 49.34 20.95
N ALA A 41 -15.99 49.32 19.75
CA ALA A 41 -15.74 50.33 18.73
C ALA A 41 -16.21 51.72 19.20
N LYS A 42 -17.40 51.81 19.80
CA LYS A 42 -17.95 53.07 20.35
C LYS A 42 -17.15 53.59 21.53
N GLN A 43 -16.75 52.72 22.47
CA GLN A 43 -15.97 53.11 23.65
C GLN A 43 -14.59 53.66 23.30
N ASN A 44 -13.97 53.13 22.24
CA ASN A 44 -12.66 53.57 21.76
C ASN A 44 -12.72 54.67 20.69
N GLY A 45 -13.90 55.24 20.43
CA GLY A 45 -14.08 56.37 19.53
C GLY A 45 -13.92 56.07 18.03
N PHE A 46 -14.03 54.80 17.62
CA PHE A 46 -13.96 54.43 16.21
C PHE A 46 -15.21 54.89 15.44
N THR A 47 -15.00 55.56 14.31
CA THR A 47 -16.06 56.06 13.41
C THR A 47 -16.15 55.21 12.14
N ASN A 48 -17.26 55.36 11.38
CA ASN A 48 -17.48 54.66 10.11
C ASN A 48 -17.44 53.12 10.22
N LEU A 49 -18.31 52.55 11.07
CA LEU A 49 -18.39 51.11 11.32
C LEU A 49 -19.03 50.38 10.14
N ARG A 50 -18.35 49.36 9.62
CA ARG A 50 -18.90 48.49 8.56
C ARG A 50 -18.78 47.02 8.93
N TRP A 51 -19.87 46.29 8.72
CA TRP A 51 -19.96 44.88 9.07
C TRP A 51 -19.56 43.98 7.90
N TYR A 52 -18.69 43.02 8.17
CA TYR A 52 -18.34 41.93 7.27
C TYR A 52 -18.65 40.63 8.00
N THR A 53 -19.76 39.98 7.69
CA THR A 53 -20.25 38.83 8.48
C THR A 53 -20.12 37.54 7.67
N ASP A 54 -19.59 36.49 8.30
CA ASP A 54 -19.55 35.14 7.75
C ASP A 54 -20.25 34.16 8.69
N ASP A 55 -21.44 33.69 8.30
CA ASP A 55 -22.25 32.73 9.05
C ASP A 55 -22.18 31.32 8.44
N GLY A 56 -22.00 30.30 9.28
CA GLY A 56 -21.79 28.91 8.84
C GLY A 56 -20.41 28.59 8.23
N PHE A 57 -19.46 29.53 8.22
CA PHE A 57 -18.15 29.35 7.59
C PHE A 57 -17.06 28.87 8.55
N SER A 58 -16.33 27.82 8.13
CA SER A 58 -15.20 27.25 8.89
C SER A 58 -13.98 28.17 8.91
N GLY A 59 -13.34 28.25 10.08
CA GLY A 59 -12.07 28.94 10.31
C GLY A 59 -10.88 28.39 9.50
N ALA A 60 -11.01 27.22 8.87
CA ALA A 60 -9.92 26.55 8.15
C ALA A 60 -9.69 27.07 6.70
N ASN A 61 -10.69 27.70 6.07
CA ASN A 61 -10.61 28.21 4.70
C ASN A 61 -10.77 29.74 4.68
N PHE A 62 -9.99 30.48 3.88
CA PHE A 62 -10.05 31.95 3.75
C PHE A 62 -10.83 32.43 2.52
N GLN A 63 -11.35 31.51 1.71
CA GLN A 63 -12.33 31.82 0.65
C GLN A 63 -13.72 31.99 1.26
N ARG A 64 -13.92 33.08 2.01
CA ARG A 64 -15.21 33.40 2.64
C ARG A 64 -15.74 34.73 2.11
N PRO A 65 -17.04 34.86 1.81
CA PRO A 65 -17.59 36.03 1.13
C PRO A 65 -17.41 37.33 1.94
N GLY A 66 -17.66 37.32 3.25
CA GLY A 66 -17.48 38.48 4.12
C GLY A 66 -16.01 38.86 4.28
N PHE A 67 -15.14 37.87 4.49
CA PHE A 67 -13.70 38.10 4.59
C PHE A 67 -13.09 38.63 3.28
N GLN A 68 -13.48 38.10 2.13
CA GLN A 68 -13.00 38.54 0.82
C GLN A 68 -13.48 39.96 0.48
N ALA A 69 -14.73 40.31 0.83
CA ALA A 69 -15.23 41.67 0.71
C ALA A 69 -14.43 42.65 1.57
N MET A 70 -14.08 42.26 2.80
CA MET A 70 -13.21 43.05 3.69
C MET A 70 -11.81 43.23 3.09
N LEU A 71 -11.21 42.16 2.57
CA LEU A 71 -9.89 42.22 1.92
C LEU A 71 -9.89 43.12 0.69
N ALA A 72 -10.93 43.05 -0.16
CA ALA A 72 -11.05 43.92 -1.33
C ALA A 72 -11.12 45.41 -0.94
N ASP A 73 -11.86 45.74 0.13
CA ASP A 73 -11.92 47.12 0.63
C ASP A 73 -10.63 47.56 1.35
N ILE A 74 -9.86 46.63 1.93
CA ILE A 74 -8.49 46.87 2.44
C ILE A 74 -7.51 47.14 1.27
N GLU A 75 -7.56 46.33 0.21
CA GLU A 75 -6.71 46.52 -0.97
C GLU A 75 -7.00 47.82 -1.70
N ALA A 76 -8.28 48.23 -1.73
CA ALA A 76 -8.73 49.51 -2.24
C ALA A 76 -8.41 50.71 -1.33
N GLY A 77 -7.77 50.49 -0.18
CA GLY A 77 -7.35 51.54 0.76
C GLY A 77 -8.50 52.24 1.49
N LYS A 78 -9.68 51.61 1.58
CA LYS A 78 -10.87 52.21 2.21
C LYS A 78 -10.99 51.88 3.69
N VAL A 79 -10.33 50.81 4.15
CA VAL A 79 -10.37 50.33 5.53
C VAL A 79 -9.12 50.80 6.26
N GLY A 80 -9.31 51.40 7.44
CA GLY A 80 -8.20 51.85 8.30
C GLY A 80 -8.03 51.01 9.57
N THR A 81 -9.08 50.29 10.00
CA THR A 81 -9.02 49.44 11.19
C THR A 81 -9.89 48.20 11.02
N VAL A 82 -9.41 47.04 11.48
CA VAL A 82 -10.12 45.76 11.51
C VAL A 82 -10.23 45.30 12.96
N ILE A 83 -11.45 45.04 13.43
CA ILE A 83 -11.73 44.60 14.80
C ILE A 83 -12.45 43.24 14.77
N VAL A 84 -11.89 42.29 15.50
CA VAL A 84 -12.45 40.94 15.69
C VAL A 84 -12.61 40.61 17.18
N LYS A 85 -13.53 39.70 17.51
CA LYS A 85 -13.73 39.25 18.90
C LYS A 85 -12.47 38.56 19.43
N ASP A 86 -11.94 37.62 18.67
CA ASP A 86 -10.78 36.79 18.99
C ASP A 86 -10.09 36.35 17.68
N MET A 87 -8.80 36.01 17.74
CA MET A 87 -7.95 35.60 16.61
C MET A 87 -8.54 34.41 15.85
N SER A 88 -9.29 33.55 16.54
CA SER A 88 -10.00 32.42 15.95
C SER A 88 -11.01 32.85 14.88
N ARG A 89 -11.53 34.10 14.92
CA ARG A 89 -12.47 34.61 13.92
C ARG A 89 -11.79 34.82 12.58
N LEU A 90 -10.56 35.36 12.58
CA LEU A 90 -9.79 35.56 11.35
C LEU A 90 -9.52 34.21 10.66
N GLY A 91 -8.99 33.24 11.39
CA GLY A 91 -8.82 31.88 10.90
C GLY A 91 -8.08 30.95 11.85
N ARG A 92 -8.11 29.65 11.55
CA ARG A 92 -7.41 28.59 12.29
C ARG A 92 -6.04 28.24 11.65
N ASN A 93 -5.74 28.73 10.44
CA ASN A 93 -4.46 28.50 9.77
C ASN A 93 -3.46 29.61 10.12
N TYR A 94 -2.52 29.28 11.01
CA TYR A 94 -1.52 30.21 11.56
C TYR A 94 -0.72 30.96 10.49
N LEU A 95 -0.25 30.29 9.44
CA LEU A 95 0.58 30.93 8.41
C LEU A 95 -0.16 32.02 7.65
N GLN A 96 -1.45 31.78 7.37
CA GLN A 96 -2.28 32.74 6.65
C GLN A 96 -2.74 33.87 7.57
N VAL A 97 -3.10 33.57 8.82
CA VAL A 97 -3.42 34.60 9.83
C VAL A 97 -2.23 35.54 10.02
N GLY A 98 -1.04 34.99 10.27
CA GLY A 98 0.20 35.76 10.43
C GLY A 98 0.53 36.60 9.20
N PHE A 99 0.41 36.06 7.99
CA PHE A 99 0.59 36.83 6.75
C PHE A 99 -0.33 38.05 6.68
N TYR A 100 -1.61 37.91 7.03
CA TYR A 100 -2.54 39.04 7.02
C TYR A 100 -2.23 40.06 8.12
N THR A 101 -2.03 39.62 9.36
CA THR A 101 -1.87 40.52 10.51
C THR A 101 -0.49 41.19 10.60
N GLU A 102 0.57 40.50 10.16
CA GLU A 102 1.96 40.98 10.29
C GLU A 102 2.51 41.60 9.01
N MET A 103 2.02 41.17 7.83
CA MET A 103 2.52 41.65 6.54
C MET A 103 1.50 42.51 5.81
N LEU A 104 0.33 41.97 5.47
CA LEU A 104 -0.62 42.66 4.58
C LEU A 104 -1.26 43.89 5.24
N PHE A 105 -1.79 43.76 6.47
CA PHE A 105 -2.46 44.86 7.15
C PHE A 105 -1.48 46.01 7.48
N PRO A 106 -0.27 45.76 8.02
CA PRO A 106 0.71 46.82 8.22
C PRO A 106 1.17 47.48 6.92
N GLN A 107 1.41 46.72 5.84
CA GLN A 107 1.77 47.28 4.52
C GLN A 107 0.70 48.21 3.95
N LYS A 108 -0.58 47.95 4.26
CA LYS A 108 -1.72 48.76 3.84
C LYS A 108 -2.10 49.84 4.85
N GLY A 109 -1.36 49.99 5.95
CA GLY A 109 -1.65 50.97 7.00
C GLY A 109 -2.92 50.67 7.82
N VAL A 110 -3.34 49.40 7.87
CA VAL A 110 -4.54 48.95 8.57
C VAL A 110 -4.18 48.49 9.98
N ARG A 111 -4.83 49.09 10.99
CA ARG A 111 -4.72 48.65 12.39
C ARG A 111 -5.61 47.43 12.63
N PHE A 112 -5.04 46.35 13.14
CA PHE A 112 -5.77 45.15 13.57
C PHE A 112 -5.92 45.09 15.09
N ILE A 113 -7.12 44.73 15.55
CA ILE A 113 -7.49 44.62 16.98
C ILE A 113 -8.27 43.32 17.21
N ALA A 114 -7.84 42.50 18.18
CA ALA A 114 -8.59 41.36 18.70
C ALA A 114 -8.98 41.60 20.17
N VAL A 115 -10.28 41.76 20.43
CA VAL A 115 -10.80 42.26 21.71
C VAL A 115 -10.50 41.33 22.90
N ASN A 116 -10.75 40.04 22.76
CA ASN A 116 -10.57 39.08 23.85
C ASN A 116 -9.11 38.64 24.05
N ASP A 117 -8.31 38.72 22.99
CA ASP A 117 -6.90 38.35 23.04
C ASP A 117 -6.00 39.54 23.45
N ASN A 118 -6.58 40.72 23.70
CA ASN A 118 -5.88 41.99 23.97
C ASN A 118 -4.79 42.33 22.93
N VAL A 119 -4.98 41.88 21.68
CA VAL A 119 -4.03 42.14 20.60
C VAL A 119 -4.39 43.46 19.94
N ASP A 120 -3.43 44.38 19.90
CA ASP A 120 -3.54 45.64 19.16
C ASP A 120 -2.24 45.92 18.41
N SER A 121 -2.32 45.87 17.08
CA SER A 121 -1.18 46.13 16.19
C SER A 121 -0.55 47.52 16.34
N ALA A 122 -1.24 48.49 16.96
CA ALA A 122 -0.69 49.82 17.22
C ALA A 122 0.23 49.88 18.45
N ASN A 123 0.14 48.91 19.37
CA ASN A 123 0.83 48.95 20.67
C ASN A 123 2.22 48.29 20.68
N GLY A 124 2.77 47.93 19.52
CA GLY A 124 4.18 47.53 19.39
C GLY A 124 4.57 46.23 20.12
N GLY A 125 4.52 45.11 19.39
CA GLY A 125 5.50 44.01 19.50
C GLY A 125 5.43 43.02 20.68
N MET A 126 4.99 43.39 21.88
CA MET A 126 5.30 42.54 23.06
C MET A 126 4.45 41.25 23.19
N ASP A 127 3.19 41.24 22.73
CA ASP A 127 2.32 40.05 22.78
C ASP A 127 2.32 39.20 21.49
N ASN A 128 2.78 39.76 20.36
CA ASN A 128 2.95 39.00 19.11
C ASN A 128 4.21 38.12 19.15
N ASP A 129 5.28 38.52 19.85
CA ASP A 129 6.54 37.75 19.93
C ASP A 129 6.40 36.42 20.70
N PHE A 130 5.45 36.31 21.62
CA PHE A 130 5.17 35.07 22.36
C PHE A 130 4.22 34.12 21.64
N THR A 131 3.52 34.60 20.61
CA THR A 131 2.56 33.79 19.84
C THR A 131 3.25 32.62 19.11
N PRO A 132 4.40 32.81 18.42
CA PRO A 132 5.19 31.71 17.88
C PRO A 132 5.62 30.69 18.94
N LEU A 133 6.00 31.15 20.15
CA LEU A 133 6.40 30.27 21.26
C LEU A 133 5.23 29.46 21.79
N ARG A 134 4.07 30.08 22.04
CA ARG A 134 2.85 29.37 22.48
C ARG A 134 2.40 28.33 21.45
N ASN A 135 2.54 28.64 20.16
CA ASN A 135 2.22 27.70 19.09
C ASN A 135 3.24 26.55 18.99
N LEU A 136 4.53 26.81 19.20
CA LEU A 136 5.54 25.78 19.31
C LEU A 136 5.25 24.84 20.48
N PHE A 137 4.86 25.38 21.64
CA PHE A 137 4.44 24.58 22.79
C PHE A 137 3.20 23.74 22.49
N ASN A 138 2.19 24.30 21.84
CA ASN A 138 1.00 23.55 21.42
C ASN A 138 1.35 22.43 20.43
N GLU A 139 2.20 22.71 19.44
CA GLU A 139 2.66 21.70 18.48
C GLU A 139 3.50 20.61 19.16
N TRP A 140 4.34 21.00 20.11
CA TRP A 140 5.13 20.07 20.92
C TRP A 140 4.23 19.17 21.77
N LEU A 141 3.22 19.73 22.44
CA LEU A 141 2.22 18.97 23.20
C LEU A 141 1.47 17.98 22.30
N VAL A 142 0.98 18.41 21.14
CA VAL A 142 0.29 17.52 20.18
C VAL A 142 1.22 16.39 19.71
N ARG A 143 2.48 16.71 19.41
CA ARG A 143 3.49 15.71 19.01
C ARG A 143 3.80 14.74 20.14
N ASP A 144 3.95 15.22 21.36
CA ASP A 144 4.25 14.42 22.55
C ASP A 144 3.07 13.51 22.91
N THR A 145 1.85 14.02 22.94
CA THR A 145 0.63 13.22 23.11
C THR A 145 0.53 12.15 22.03
N SER A 146 0.81 12.48 20.78
CA SER A 146 0.83 11.49 19.70
C SER A 146 1.88 10.39 19.92
N LYS A 147 3.09 10.74 20.37
CA LYS A 147 4.14 9.78 20.72
C LYS A 147 3.71 8.86 21.87
N LYS A 148 3.14 9.42 22.94
CA LYS A 148 2.63 8.66 24.09
C LYS A 148 1.52 7.69 23.68
N ILE A 149 0.54 8.13 22.90
CA ILE A 149 -0.53 7.26 22.38
C ILE A 149 0.06 6.15 21.50
N LYS A 150 1.02 6.46 20.63
CA LYS A 150 1.70 5.45 19.80
C LYS A 150 2.46 4.43 20.67
N ALA A 151 3.14 4.88 21.72
CA ALA A 151 3.86 4.01 22.65
C ALA A 151 2.90 3.08 23.41
N VAL A 152 1.77 3.61 23.92
CA VAL A 152 0.74 2.79 24.58
C VAL A 152 0.14 1.76 23.63
N LYS A 153 -0.23 2.15 22.40
CA LYS A 153 -0.73 1.22 21.37
C LYS A 153 0.32 0.18 20.99
N ARG A 154 1.59 0.57 20.93
CA ARG A 154 2.70 -0.36 20.65
C ARG A 154 2.86 -1.36 21.78
N ALA A 155 2.89 -0.91 23.04
CA ALA A 155 2.97 -1.79 24.20
C ALA A 155 1.79 -2.77 24.25
N LYS A 156 0.55 -2.28 24.06
CA LYS A 156 -0.65 -3.11 23.99
C LYS A 156 -0.58 -4.13 22.84
N GLY A 157 -0.19 -3.69 21.64
CA GLY A 157 -0.10 -4.57 20.49
C GLY A 157 1.02 -5.61 20.60
N MET A 158 2.12 -5.27 21.28
CA MET A 158 3.22 -6.20 21.54
C MET A 158 2.92 -7.20 22.65
N SER A 159 1.98 -6.90 23.56
CA SER A 159 1.53 -7.82 24.60
C SER A 159 0.51 -8.86 24.10
N GLY A 160 0.33 -8.99 22.78
CA GLY A 160 -0.62 -9.93 22.19
C GLY A 160 -2.09 -9.51 22.27
N LYS A 161 -2.40 -8.27 22.69
CA LYS A 161 -3.78 -7.76 22.70
C LYS A 161 -4.12 -7.05 21.39
N PRO A 162 -5.37 -7.09 20.90
CA PRO A 162 -5.76 -6.40 19.69
C PRO A 162 -5.68 -4.88 19.85
N VAL A 163 -5.05 -4.21 18.87
CA VAL A 163 -4.98 -2.73 18.83
C VAL A 163 -6.26 -2.13 18.20
N THR A 164 -6.99 -2.94 17.42
CA THR A 164 -8.26 -2.54 16.81
C THR A 164 -9.40 -2.54 17.82
N SER A 165 -10.33 -1.60 17.68
CA SER A 165 -11.54 -1.53 18.50
C SER A 165 -12.64 -2.47 18.02
N LYS A 166 -12.50 -3.06 16.84
CA LYS A 166 -13.47 -4.00 16.28
C LYS A 166 -12.74 -5.19 15.64
N PRO A 167 -13.18 -6.43 15.92
CA PRO A 167 -12.61 -7.62 15.32
C PRO A 167 -13.01 -7.72 13.84
N VAL A 168 -12.45 -8.70 13.15
CA VAL A 168 -12.78 -8.98 11.75
C VAL A 168 -14.09 -9.74 11.62
N TYR A 169 -14.74 -9.59 10.46
CA TYR A 169 -16.03 -10.25 10.18
C TYR A 169 -15.92 -11.76 10.38
N GLY A 170 -16.83 -12.39 11.12
CA GLY A 170 -16.70 -13.78 11.59
C GLY A 170 -16.40 -13.89 13.09
N TYR A 171 -15.93 -12.81 13.72
CA TYR A 171 -15.61 -12.76 15.15
C TYR A 171 -16.31 -11.61 15.87
N LEU A 172 -16.57 -11.82 17.15
CA LEU A 172 -16.97 -10.85 18.16
C LEU A 172 -15.82 -10.60 19.13
N MET A 173 -15.88 -9.48 19.85
CA MET A 173 -14.91 -9.13 20.88
C MET A 173 -15.62 -9.13 22.23
N ASP A 174 -15.07 -9.84 23.21
CA ASP A 174 -15.58 -9.85 24.57
C ASP A 174 -15.11 -8.61 25.38
N GLU A 175 -15.48 -8.58 26.66
CA GLU A 175 -15.09 -7.50 27.59
C GLU A 175 -13.57 -7.48 27.87
N ASP A 176 -12.92 -8.62 27.77
CA ASP A 176 -11.47 -8.81 27.98
C ASP A 176 -10.62 -8.56 26.71
N GLU A 177 -11.28 -8.17 25.62
CA GLU A 177 -10.72 -7.93 24.29
C GLU A 177 -10.26 -9.20 23.54
N ASN A 178 -10.73 -10.39 23.92
CA ASN A 178 -10.51 -11.63 23.20
C ASN A 178 -11.50 -11.79 22.03
N TYR A 179 -11.08 -12.54 21.00
CA TYR A 179 -11.91 -12.77 19.83
C TYR A 179 -12.69 -14.08 20.01
N ILE A 180 -14.02 -14.00 19.93
CA ILE A 180 -14.94 -15.12 20.03
C ILE A 180 -15.58 -15.35 18.66
N VAL A 181 -15.78 -16.59 18.25
CA VAL A 181 -16.43 -16.93 16.98
C VAL A 181 -17.88 -16.43 17.00
N ASP A 182 -18.28 -15.71 15.94
CA ASP A 182 -19.66 -15.25 15.77
C ASP A 182 -20.49 -16.32 15.05
N GLU A 183 -21.44 -16.93 15.74
CA GLU A 183 -22.27 -18.01 15.19
C GLU A 183 -23.06 -17.60 13.92
N GLU A 184 -23.41 -16.32 13.78
CA GLU A 184 -24.15 -15.83 12.61
C GLU A 184 -23.24 -15.63 11.39
N THR A 185 -22.00 -15.16 11.61
CA THR A 185 -21.13 -14.71 10.50
C THR A 185 -20.00 -15.68 10.17
N ALA A 186 -19.57 -16.52 11.12
CA ALA A 186 -18.54 -17.53 10.89
C ALA A 186 -18.93 -18.56 9.81
N PRO A 187 -20.18 -19.07 9.72
CA PRO A 187 -20.58 -19.97 8.65
C PRO A 187 -20.46 -19.32 7.25
N VAL A 188 -20.71 -18.02 7.15
CA VAL A 188 -20.56 -17.26 5.89
C VAL A 188 -19.08 -17.20 5.47
N VAL A 189 -18.16 -17.01 6.43
CA VAL A 189 -16.72 -17.05 6.16
C VAL A 189 -16.31 -18.44 5.67
N GLN A 190 -16.74 -19.51 6.34
CA GLN A 190 -16.47 -20.88 5.91
C GLN A 190 -16.99 -21.16 4.50
N GLN A 191 -18.23 -20.73 4.21
CA GLN A 191 -18.83 -20.84 2.90
C GLN A 191 -18.00 -20.10 1.82
N ILE A 192 -17.49 -18.91 2.11
CA ILE A 192 -16.64 -18.14 1.18
C ILE A 192 -15.36 -18.91 0.83
N TYR A 193 -14.68 -19.51 1.83
CA TYR A 193 -13.48 -20.31 1.61
C TYR A 193 -13.80 -21.58 0.81
N GLN A 194 -14.87 -22.30 1.15
CA GLN A 194 -15.32 -23.50 0.41
C GLN A 194 -15.66 -23.18 -1.05
N LEU A 195 -16.37 -22.09 -1.32
CA LEU A 195 -16.70 -21.67 -2.69
C LEU A 195 -15.45 -21.31 -3.50
N CYS A 196 -14.43 -20.74 -2.85
CA CYS A 196 -13.14 -20.46 -3.47
C CYS A 196 -12.37 -21.75 -3.79
N LEU A 197 -12.37 -22.73 -2.87
CA LEU A 197 -11.77 -24.05 -3.10
C LEU A 197 -12.47 -24.81 -4.24
N ALA A 198 -13.78 -24.64 -4.39
CA ALA A 198 -14.56 -25.15 -5.51
C ALA A 198 -14.24 -24.46 -6.86
N GLY A 199 -13.32 -23.49 -6.87
CA GLY A 199 -12.83 -22.81 -8.07
C GLY A 199 -13.61 -21.57 -8.48
N ASN A 200 -14.52 -21.07 -7.63
CA ASN A 200 -15.24 -19.83 -7.92
C ASN A 200 -14.36 -18.61 -7.61
N GLY A 201 -14.30 -17.66 -8.55
CA GLY A 201 -13.58 -16.40 -8.34
C GLY A 201 -14.32 -15.45 -7.37
N PRO A 202 -13.62 -14.48 -6.74
CA PRO A 202 -14.22 -13.57 -5.76
C PRO A 202 -15.45 -12.80 -6.26
N THR A 203 -15.51 -12.46 -7.56
CA THR A 203 -16.67 -11.79 -8.17
C THR A 203 -17.89 -12.72 -8.25
N LYS A 204 -17.67 -14.00 -8.59
CA LYS A 204 -18.74 -15.01 -8.64
C LYS A 204 -19.25 -15.30 -7.24
N ILE A 205 -18.34 -15.44 -6.26
CA ILE A 205 -18.68 -15.60 -4.84
C ILE A 205 -19.52 -14.41 -4.35
N ALA A 206 -19.09 -13.17 -4.60
CA ALA A 206 -19.85 -11.98 -4.21
C ALA A 206 -21.28 -11.97 -4.82
N ARG A 207 -21.43 -12.40 -6.07
CA ARG A 207 -22.75 -12.53 -6.71
C ARG A 207 -23.60 -13.61 -6.03
N MET A 208 -23.02 -14.78 -5.75
CA MET A 208 -23.72 -15.88 -5.06
C MET A 208 -24.20 -15.46 -3.66
N LEU A 209 -23.36 -14.77 -2.88
CA LEU A 209 -23.74 -14.24 -1.56
C LEU A 209 -24.88 -13.20 -1.67
N THR A 210 -24.86 -12.39 -2.72
CA THR A 210 -25.92 -11.41 -3.01
C THR A 210 -27.23 -12.09 -3.40
N GLU A 211 -27.17 -13.13 -4.23
CA GLU A 211 -28.33 -13.96 -4.63
C GLU A 211 -28.94 -14.68 -3.43
N GLN A 212 -28.12 -15.13 -2.49
CA GLN A 212 -28.53 -15.75 -1.21
C GLN A 212 -29.09 -14.75 -0.19
N GLN A 213 -29.14 -13.44 -0.52
CA GLN A 213 -29.61 -12.38 0.38
C GLN A 213 -28.85 -12.31 1.72
N ILE A 214 -27.55 -12.67 1.71
CA ILE A 214 -26.72 -12.58 2.90
C ILE A 214 -26.36 -11.11 3.15
N PRO A 215 -26.64 -10.55 4.35
CA PRO A 215 -26.33 -9.17 4.65
C PRO A 215 -24.82 -8.90 4.61
N THR A 216 -24.42 -7.74 4.10
CA THR A 216 -23.01 -7.35 4.08
C THR A 216 -22.50 -7.02 5.49
N PRO A 217 -21.17 -7.07 5.74
CA PRO A 217 -20.60 -6.73 7.04
C PRO A 217 -21.01 -5.34 7.54
N GLY A 218 -21.14 -4.35 6.65
CA GLY A 218 -21.57 -3.00 7.01
C GLY A 218 -23.06 -2.92 7.39
N THR A 219 -23.91 -3.71 6.73
CA THR A 219 -25.33 -3.83 7.09
C THR A 219 -25.50 -4.49 8.45
N LEU A 220 -24.76 -5.57 8.72
CA LEU A 220 -24.83 -6.25 10.00
C LEU A 220 -24.33 -5.35 11.14
N GLU A 221 -23.24 -4.60 10.90
CA GLU A 221 -22.73 -3.61 11.85
C GLU A 221 -23.79 -2.55 12.19
N TYR A 222 -24.53 -2.07 11.19
CA TYR A 222 -25.64 -1.13 11.40
C TYR A 222 -26.77 -1.75 12.24
N ARG A 223 -27.17 -3.00 11.97
CA ARG A 223 -28.20 -3.69 12.77
C ARG A 223 -27.81 -3.87 14.22
N ARG A 224 -26.52 -4.15 14.50
CA ARG A 224 -26.01 -4.39 15.86
C ARG A 224 -25.71 -3.10 16.65
N THR A 225 -25.20 -2.07 15.98
CA THR A 225 -24.65 -0.87 16.67
C THR A 225 -25.28 0.45 16.27
N GLY A 226 -26.15 0.47 15.26
CA GLY A 226 -26.70 1.70 14.66
C GLY A 226 -25.69 2.52 13.86
N SER A 227 -24.45 2.03 13.66
CA SER A 227 -23.42 2.80 12.97
C SER A 227 -23.67 2.89 11.46
N THR A 228 -23.76 4.11 10.94
CA THR A 228 -23.99 4.38 9.51
C THR A 228 -22.70 4.44 8.68
N ARG A 229 -21.52 4.24 9.30
CA ARG A 229 -20.21 4.47 8.66
C ARG A 229 -19.98 3.64 7.40
N ARG A 230 -20.43 2.38 7.40
CA ARG A 230 -20.26 1.42 6.29
C ARG A 230 -21.61 0.93 5.73
N TYR A 231 -22.71 1.49 6.23
CA TYR A 231 -24.05 1.15 5.80
C TYR A 231 -24.45 1.97 4.58
N HIS A 232 -25.02 1.29 3.58
CA HIS A 232 -25.48 1.90 2.35
C HIS A 232 -26.94 1.45 2.10
N PRO A 233 -27.92 2.34 2.30
CA PRO A 233 -29.33 2.06 2.04
C PRO A 233 -29.53 1.54 0.60
N GLY A 234 -30.27 0.44 0.43
CA GLY A 234 -30.52 -0.20 -0.87
C GLY A 234 -29.40 -1.14 -1.39
N TYR A 235 -28.32 -1.30 -0.63
CA TYR A 235 -27.20 -2.20 -0.93
C TYR A 235 -26.96 -3.23 0.19
N GLU A 236 -28.01 -3.54 0.95
CA GLU A 236 -27.90 -4.28 2.21
C GLU A 236 -27.27 -5.67 2.07
N CYS A 237 -27.55 -6.36 0.96
CA CYS A 237 -27.02 -7.68 0.63
C CYS A 237 -26.08 -7.66 -0.59
N LYS A 238 -25.69 -6.49 -1.10
CA LYS A 238 -24.85 -6.38 -2.29
C LYS A 238 -23.37 -6.48 -1.91
N TRP A 239 -22.82 -7.68 -2.00
CA TRP A 239 -21.42 -7.94 -1.68
C TRP A 239 -20.49 -7.34 -2.74
N ALA A 240 -19.54 -6.51 -2.29
CA ALA A 240 -18.48 -6.01 -3.15
C ALA A 240 -17.39 -7.09 -3.33
N THR A 241 -16.83 -7.19 -4.54
CA THR A 241 -15.73 -8.14 -4.82
C THR A 241 -14.52 -7.90 -3.90
N ASN A 242 -14.18 -6.65 -3.59
CA ASN A 242 -13.07 -6.33 -2.70
C ASN A 242 -13.28 -6.83 -1.27
N THR A 243 -14.53 -6.87 -0.77
CA THR A 243 -14.83 -7.40 0.56
C THR A 243 -14.51 -8.88 0.64
N VAL A 244 -14.91 -9.66 -0.38
CA VAL A 244 -14.59 -11.09 -0.46
C VAL A 244 -13.08 -11.32 -0.61
N VAL A 245 -12.41 -10.49 -1.43
CA VAL A 245 -10.95 -10.51 -1.60
C VAL A 245 -10.23 -10.34 -0.26
N HIS A 246 -10.64 -9.37 0.56
CA HIS A 246 -10.05 -9.11 1.88
C HIS A 246 -10.34 -10.23 2.88
N ILE A 247 -11.55 -10.81 2.89
CA ILE A 247 -11.87 -11.96 3.75
C ILE A 247 -10.97 -13.15 3.40
N LEU A 248 -10.81 -13.44 2.11
CA LEU A 248 -9.94 -14.51 1.63
C LEU A 248 -8.44 -14.21 1.79
N GLU A 249 -8.02 -12.97 2.06
CA GLU A 249 -6.60 -12.59 2.24
C GLU A 249 -6.19 -12.54 3.71
N ASN A 250 -7.15 -12.35 4.61
CA ASN A 250 -6.84 -12.12 6.01
C ASN A 250 -6.39 -13.42 6.69
N ARG A 251 -5.15 -13.43 7.21
CA ARG A 251 -4.59 -14.57 7.95
C ARG A 251 -5.27 -14.78 9.31
N GLU A 252 -5.95 -13.77 9.85
CA GLU A 252 -6.57 -13.87 11.19
C GLU A 252 -7.61 -14.98 11.31
N TYR A 253 -8.21 -15.44 10.20
CA TYR A 253 -9.14 -16.57 10.21
C TYR A 253 -8.51 -17.91 10.61
N THR A 254 -7.18 -18.01 10.62
CA THR A 254 -6.43 -19.19 11.10
C THR A 254 -6.15 -19.13 12.62
N GLY A 255 -6.80 -18.23 13.36
CA GLY A 255 -6.62 -18.10 14.81
C GLY A 255 -5.40 -17.28 15.25
N CYS A 256 -4.71 -16.61 14.33
CA CYS A 256 -3.60 -15.70 14.66
C CYS A 256 -4.09 -14.25 14.79
N LEU A 257 -3.47 -13.46 15.67
CA LEU A 257 -3.68 -12.01 15.74
C LEU A 257 -2.55 -11.29 14.99
N VAL A 258 -2.89 -10.37 14.10
CA VAL A 258 -1.91 -9.59 13.34
C VAL A 258 -2.04 -8.11 13.66
N ASN A 259 -1.13 -7.62 14.50
CA ASN A 259 -1.05 -6.22 14.89
C ASN A 259 -0.14 -5.40 13.95
N PHE A 260 -0.37 -4.08 13.92
CA PHE A 260 0.41 -3.11 13.14
C PHE A 260 0.35 -3.27 11.61
N LYS A 261 -0.78 -3.76 11.06
CA LYS A 261 -1.03 -3.83 9.60
C LYS A 261 -0.91 -2.48 8.88
N THR A 262 -1.19 -1.38 9.58
CA THR A 262 -1.11 -0.02 9.00
C THR A 262 -0.46 0.95 9.98
N GLU A 263 0.18 1.97 9.44
CA GLU A 263 0.71 3.09 10.22
C GLU A 263 0.29 4.45 9.64
N LYS A 264 0.26 5.46 10.51
CA LYS A 264 0.15 6.87 10.08
C LYS A 264 1.55 7.46 10.02
N PRO A 265 2.04 7.88 8.82
CA PRO A 265 3.40 8.40 8.66
C PRO A 265 3.69 9.58 9.60
N SER A 266 2.71 10.47 9.75
CA SER A 266 2.80 11.62 10.65
C SER A 266 1.49 11.84 11.39
N TYR A 267 1.58 12.44 12.58
CA TYR A 267 0.41 12.84 13.37
C TYR A 267 -0.44 13.91 12.67
N LYS A 268 0.16 14.66 11.72
CA LYS A 268 -0.53 15.68 10.91
C LYS A 268 -1.32 15.08 9.74
N VAL A 269 -1.05 13.83 9.37
CA VAL A 269 -1.59 13.20 8.18
C VAL A 269 -2.76 12.29 8.56
N LYS A 270 -3.89 12.47 7.88
CA LYS A 270 -5.11 11.69 8.14
C LYS A 270 -5.11 10.31 7.44
N HIS A 271 -4.39 10.17 6.32
CA HIS A 271 -4.29 8.90 5.61
C HIS A 271 -3.37 7.90 6.33
N SER A 272 -3.70 6.62 6.21
CA SER A 272 -2.89 5.49 6.70
C SER A 272 -2.18 4.82 5.53
N VAL A 273 -1.00 4.28 5.80
CA VAL A 273 -0.20 3.49 4.85
C VAL A 273 -0.13 2.04 5.36
N GLU A 274 -0.12 1.09 4.45
CA GLU A 274 0.02 -0.34 4.77
C GLU A 274 1.47 -0.68 5.11
N ASN A 275 1.65 -1.47 6.17
CA ASN A 275 2.98 -1.87 6.63
C ASN A 275 3.42 -3.17 5.97
N PRO A 276 4.71 -3.28 5.60
CA PRO A 276 5.26 -4.54 5.12
C PRO A 276 5.28 -5.58 6.25
N VAL A 277 5.38 -6.86 5.89
CA VAL A 277 5.20 -8.00 6.80
C VAL A 277 6.21 -7.97 7.96
N GLU A 278 7.43 -7.46 7.75
CA GLU A 278 8.47 -7.42 8.79
C GLU A 278 8.12 -6.43 9.93
N LYS A 279 7.26 -5.45 9.67
CA LYS A 279 6.78 -4.50 10.69
C LYS A 279 5.52 -4.98 11.39
N GLN A 280 4.90 -6.07 10.93
CA GLN A 280 3.69 -6.62 11.53
C GLN A 280 4.06 -7.56 12.67
N ALA A 281 3.34 -7.48 13.78
CA ALA A 281 3.50 -8.41 14.89
C ALA A 281 2.42 -9.49 14.78
N VAL A 282 2.85 -10.73 14.56
CA VAL A 282 1.96 -11.89 14.43
C VAL A 282 2.03 -12.71 15.71
N PHE A 283 0.87 -12.92 16.34
CA PHE A 283 0.71 -13.77 17.52
C PHE A 283 -0.09 -14.99 17.11
N GLU A 284 0.53 -16.17 17.16
CA GLU A 284 -0.11 -17.43 16.81
C GLU A 284 -1.01 -17.92 17.96
N ASN A 285 -2.06 -18.68 17.62
CA ASN A 285 -3.00 -19.29 18.58
C ASN A 285 -3.65 -18.30 19.56
N HIS A 286 -4.03 -17.12 19.08
CA HIS A 286 -4.70 -16.10 19.90
C HIS A 286 -6.18 -16.42 20.15
N HIS A 287 -6.87 -16.97 19.15
CA HIS A 287 -8.31 -17.23 19.21
C HIS A 287 -8.70 -18.46 18.39
N GLU A 288 -9.93 -18.93 18.56
CA GLU A 288 -10.42 -20.11 17.85
C GLU A 288 -10.43 -19.89 16.33
N PRO A 289 -9.77 -20.77 15.55
CA PRO A 289 -9.71 -20.64 14.09
C PRO A 289 -11.07 -20.96 13.45
N ILE A 290 -11.55 -20.10 12.55
CA ILE A 290 -12.72 -20.40 11.71
C ILE A 290 -12.32 -21.32 10.55
N ILE A 291 -11.08 -21.18 10.07
CA ILE A 291 -10.49 -21.91 8.95
C ILE A 291 -9.13 -22.47 9.38
N ASP A 292 -8.81 -23.70 8.97
CA ASP A 292 -7.50 -24.29 9.20
C ASP A 292 -6.40 -23.64 8.33
N THR A 293 -5.16 -23.69 8.80
CA THR A 293 -4.01 -23.07 8.11
C THR A 293 -3.81 -23.66 6.71
N GLU A 294 -4.00 -24.97 6.53
CA GLU A 294 -3.80 -25.66 5.24
C GLU A 294 -4.80 -25.18 4.18
N THR A 295 -6.08 -25.03 4.56
CA THR A 295 -7.14 -24.48 3.71
C THR A 295 -6.82 -23.05 3.31
N TRP A 296 -6.35 -22.22 4.25
CA TRP A 296 -5.99 -20.83 3.96
C TRP A 296 -4.83 -20.76 2.94
N GLU A 297 -3.76 -21.54 3.14
CA GLU A 297 -2.62 -21.59 2.25
C GLU A 297 -3.00 -22.06 0.84
N ARG A 298 -3.83 -23.11 0.76
CA ARG A 298 -4.34 -23.63 -0.50
C ARG A 298 -5.16 -22.59 -1.26
N VAL A 299 -5.99 -21.81 -0.56
CA VAL A 299 -6.73 -20.70 -1.15
C VAL A 299 -5.78 -19.61 -1.66
N GLN A 300 -4.73 -19.25 -0.91
CA GLN A 300 -3.74 -18.27 -1.40
C GLN A 300 -3.06 -18.74 -2.68
N GLU A 301 -2.69 -20.02 -2.75
CA GLU A 301 -2.08 -20.61 -3.94
C GLU A 301 -3.03 -20.58 -5.15
N LEU A 302 -4.29 -21.01 -4.98
CA LEU A 302 -5.30 -20.95 -6.03
C LEU A 302 -5.53 -19.52 -6.53
N ARG A 303 -5.50 -18.53 -5.64
CA ARG A 303 -5.66 -17.11 -5.98
C ARG A 303 -4.46 -16.52 -6.72
N LYS A 304 -3.24 -17.01 -6.45
CA LYS A 304 -2.04 -16.67 -7.24
C LYS A 304 -2.16 -17.18 -8.68
N GLN A 305 -2.68 -18.39 -8.87
CA GLN A 305 -2.84 -19.06 -10.18
C GLN A 305 -4.05 -18.55 -11.03
N ARG A 306 -4.35 -17.25 -10.95
CA ARG A 306 -5.55 -16.56 -11.46
C ARG A 306 -6.14 -17.18 -12.74
N LYS A 307 -7.20 -17.98 -12.58
CA LYS A 307 -8.12 -18.33 -13.69
C LYS A 307 -9.12 -17.19 -13.82
N ARG A 308 -9.02 -16.39 -14.89
CA ARG A 308 -10.11 -15.46 -15.25
C ARG A 308 -11.02 -16.18 -16.24
N PRO A 309 -12.17 -16.70 -15.81
CA PRO A 309 -13.16 -17.23 -16.75
C PRO A 309 -13.60 -16.12 -17.71
N ASN A 310 -13.84 -16.48 -18.97
CA ASN A 310 -14.42 -15.57 -19.95
C ASN A 310 -15.89 -15.28 -19.61
N ARG A 311 -16.53 -14.39 -20.39
CA ARG A 311 -17.96 -14.03 -20.26
C ARG A 311 -18.93 -15.24 -20.24
N TYR A 312 -18.48 -16.39 -20.75
CA TYR A 312 -19.24 -17.65 -20.83
C TYR A 312 -18.83 -18.70 -19.77
N ASP A 313 -18.13 -18.28 -18.70
CA ASP A 313 -17.61 -19.15 -17.62
C ASP A 313 -16.57 -20.21 -18.06
N GLU A 314 -16.16 -20.19 -19.32
CA GLU A 314 -15.09 -21.04 -19.86
C GLU A 314 -13.71 -20.41 -19.63
N VAL A 315 -12.75 -21.22 -19.19
CA VAL A 315 -11.34 -20.82 -19.04
C VAL A 315 -10.58 -21.31 -20.27
N GLY A 316 -10.01 -20.38 -21.03
CA GLY A 316 -9.15 -20.75 -22.17
C GLY A 316 -7.93 -21.55 -21.72
N LEU A 317 -7.50 -22.50 -22.56
CA LEU A 317 -6.41 -23.45 -22.29
C LEU A 317 -5.13 -22.76 -21.79
N PHE A 318 -4.78 -21.60 -22.37
CA PHE A 318 -3.58 -20.82 -22.02
C PHE A 318 -3.84 -19.59 -21.15
N SER A 319 -5.02 -19.51 -20.51
CA SER A 319 -5.40 -18.35 -19.70
C SER A 319 -4.43 -18.16 -18.52
N GLY A 320 -3.77 -16.99 -18.48
CA GLY A 320 -2.84 -16.61 -17.41
C GLY A 320 -1.39 -17.06 -17.63
N MET A 321 -1.10 -17.78 -18.73
CA MET A 321 0.25 -18.27 -19.06
C MET A 321 0.89 -17.54 -20.24
N LEU A 322 0.13 -16.75 -21.00
CA LEU A 322 0.61 -16.02 -22.18
C LEU A 322 0.97 -14.57 -21.86
N PHE A 323 2.16 -14.16 -22.26
CA PHE A 323 2.69 -12.80 -22.08
C PHE A 323 3.17 -12.21 -23.41
N CYS A 324 2.99 -10.90 -23.58
CA CYS A 324 3.53 -10.17 -24.71
C CYS A 324 5.03 -9.87 -24.49
N ALA A 325 5.87 -10.14 -25.49
CA ALA A 325 7.31 -9.87 -25.44
C ALA A 325 7.64 -8.39 -25.19
N ASP A 326 6.94 -7.49 -25.89
CA ASP A 326 7.25 -6.05 -25.84
C ASP A 326 6.83 -5.36 -24.54
N CYS A 327 5.63 -5.67 -24.04
CA CYS A 327 5.04 -4.92 -22.92
C CYS A 327 4.91 -5.74 -21.64
N GLY A 328 5.28 -7.02 -21.65
CA GLY A 328 5.23 -7.94 -20.52
C GLY A 328 3.83 -8.21 -19.95
N HIS A 329 2.77 -7.70 -20.58
CA HIS A 329 1.40 -7.90 -20.09
C HIS A 329 0.83 -9.23 -20.55
N VAL A 330 -0.05 -9.77 -19.70
CA VAL A 330 -0.81 -10.99 -19.99
C VAL A 330 -1.70 -10.79 -21.23
N MET A 331 -1.70 -11.78 -22.13
CA MET A 331 -2.57 -11.81 -23.29
C MET A 331 -3.96 -12.33 -22.93
N TYR A 332 -4.99 -11.72 -23.50
CA TYR A 332 -6.40 -12.09 -23.26
C TYR A 332 -6.95 -12.88 -24.43
N GLN A 333 -7.71 -13.92 -24.13
CA GLN A 333 -8.49 -14.62 -25.16
C GLN A 333 -9.58 -13.69 -25.69
N GLN A 334 -9.74 -13.69 -27.01
CA GLN A 334 -10.79 -12.99 -27.73
C GLN A 334 -11.36 -13.93 -28.79
N ARG A 335 -12.69 -14.07 -28.78
CA ARG A 335 -13.42 -14.79 -29.80
C ARG A 335 -13.85 -13.80 -30.88
N TYR A 336 -13.36 -13.98 -32.10
CA TYR A 336 -13.86 -13.27 -33.28
C TYR A 336 -14.94 -14.12 -33.94
N GLN A 337 -16.14 -13.54 -34.07
CA GLN A 337 -17.26 -14.18 -34.74
C GLN A 337 -17.79 -13.24 -35.82
N ASN A 338 -17.50 -13.56 -37.08
CA ASN A 338 -18.13 -12.96 -38.26
C ASN A 338 -19.09 -13.99 -38.89
N LYS A 339 -19.97 -13.52 -39.79
CA LYS A 339 -20.96 -14.38 -40.50
C LYS A 339 -20.32 -15.66 -41.11
N ASN A 340 -19.06 -15.58 -41.54
CA ASN A 340 -18.38 -16.67 -42.26
C ASN A 340 -17.23 -17.33 -41.45
N ARG A 341 -16.91 -16.85 -40.24
CA ARG A 341 -15.75 -17.36 -39.48
C ARG A 341 -15.91 -17.18 -37.98
N LYS A 342 -15.75 -18.29 -37.25
CA LYS A 342 -15.51 -18.30 -35.80
C LYS A 342 -14.02 -18.57 -35.59
N GLN A 343 -13.34 -17.70 -34.86
CA GLN A 343 -11.91 -17.80 -34.64
C GLN A 343 -11.54 -17.32 -33.24
N ASP A 344 -10.93 -18.20 -32.46
CA ASP A 344 -10.40 -17.87 -31.15
C ASP A 344 -8.94 -17.43 -31.28
N CYS A 345 -8.59 -16.35 -30.59
CA CYS A 345 -7.24 -15.80 -30.59
C CYS A 345 -6.88 -15.23 -29.22
N TYR A 346 -5.59 -14.99 -29.01
CA TYR A 346 -5.07 -14.24 -27.89
C TYR A 346 -4.52 -12.90 -28.38
N ILE A 347 -4.84 -11.82 -27.67
CA ILE A 347 -4.41 -10.46 -27.97
C ILE A 347 -3.71 -9.82 -26.76
N CYS A 348 -2.69 -9.00 -27.01
CA CYS A 348 -2.02 -8.24 -25.95
C CYS A 348 -3.02 -7.41 -25.12
N GLY A 349 -2.94 -7.56 -23.79
CA GLY A 349 -3.82 -6.87 -22.86
C GLY A 349 -3.67 -5.35 -22.83
N SER A 350 -2.44 -4.85 -22.99
CA SER A 350 -2.18 -3.41 -23.03
C SER A 350 -2.71 -2.77 -24.30
N TYR A 351 -2.56 -3.44 -25.44
CA TYR A 351 -3.14 -2.99 -26.72
C TYR A 351 -4.67 -2.95 -26.64
N LYS A 352 -5.31 -4.02 -26.12
CA LYS A 352 -6.77 -4.10 -25.98
C LYS A 352 -7.35 -3.01 -25.09
N LYS A 353 -6.70 -2.72 -23.95
CA LYS A 353 -7.17 -1.72 -22.98
C LYS A 353 -6.67 -0.30 -23.27
N ARG A 354 -5.82 -0.13 -24.29
CA ARG A 354 -5.13 1.13 -24.62
C ARG A 354 -4.39 1.75 -23.42
N THR A 355 -3.84 0.91 -22.54
CA THR A 355 -3.17 1.36 -21.32
C THR A 355 -1.70 1.71 -21.54
N ARG A 356 -1.07 1.19 -22.60
CA ARG A 356 0.33 1.47 -22.98
C ARG A 356 0.47 1.38 -24.50
N ASN A 357 1.44 2.08 -25.07
CA ASN A 357 1.80 1.96 -26.48
C ASN A 357 2.48 0.59 -26.69
N CYS A 358 1.73 -0.37 -27.22
CA CYS A 358 2.21 -1.67 -27.66
C CYS A 358 1.53 -1.96 -29.01
N THR A 359 2.19 -2.70 -29.89
CA THR A 359 1.63 -3.10 -31.18
C THR A 359 0.62 -4.25 -31.01
N ALA A 360 -0.12 -4.53 -32.08
CA ALA A 360 -1.21 -5.51 -32.09
C ALA A 360 -0.68 -6.96 -32.08
N HIS A 361 -0.03 -7.38 -30.99
CA HIS A 361 0.36 -8.77 -30.78
C HIS A 361 -0.88 -9.64 -30.72
N PHE A 362 -1.06 -10.48 -31.74
CA PHE A 362 -2.19 -11.39 -31.86
C PHE A 362 -1.67 -12.77 -32.23
N ILE A 363 -2.20 -13.84 -31.63
CA ILE A 363 -1.90 -15.22 -32.04
C ILE A 363 -3.17 -16.05 -32.03
N ARG A 364 -3.32 -16.95 -33.01
CA ARG A 364 -4.49 -17.83 -33.10
C ARG A 364 -4.39 -18.95 -32.08
N THR A 365 -5.50 -19.28 -31.42
CA THR A 365 -5.53 -20.37 -30.45
C THR A 365 -5.17 -21.70 -31.10
N ASP A 366 -5.72 -22.03 -32.28
CA ASP A 366 -5.45 -23.30 -32.96
C ASP A 366 -3.96 -23.50 -33.28
N LEU A 367 -3.29 -22.44 -33.79
CA LEU A 367 -1.87 -22.48 -34.15
C LEU A 367 -0.98 -22.55 -32.91
N LEU A 368 -1.34 -21.82 -31.85
CA LEU A 368 -0.63 -21.87 -30.58
C LEU A 368 -0.74 -23.26 -29.95
N THR A 369 -1.94 -23.86 -29.93
CA THR A 369 -2.16 -25.22 -29.42
C THR A 369 -1.32 -26.23 -30.19
N ALA A 370 -1.31 -26.17 -31.52
CA ALA A 370 -0.52 -27.06 -32.35
C ALA A 370 1.00 -26.88 -32.14
N GLY A 371 1.47 -25.63 -32.07
CA GLY A 371 2.89 -25.32 -31.86
C GLY A 371 3.39 -25.78 -30.49
N VAL A 372 2.63 -25.50 -29.42
CA VAL A 372 2.97 -25.93 -28.06
C VAL A 372 2.92 -27.46 -27.94
N LEU A 373 1.93 -28.11 -28.55
CA LEU A 373 1.85 -29.59 -28.57
C LEU A 373 3.06 -30.20 -29.27
N SER A 374 3.44 -29.67 -30.44
CA SER A 374 4.59 -30.15 -31.21
C SER A 374 5.89 -30.00 -30.42
N ASN A 375 6.09 -28.84 -29.80
CA ASN A 375 7.31 -28.56 -29.03
C ASN A 375 7.38 -29.39 -27.75
N LEU A 376 6.25 -29.55 -27.02
CA LEU A 376 6.18 -30.46 -25.87
C LEU A 376 6.52 -31.90 -26.25
N ARG A 377 5.99 -32.42 -27.37
CA ARG A 377 6.30 -33.77 -27.85
C ARG A 377 7.79 -33.93 -28.18
N GLN A 378 8.39 -32.94 -28.84
CA GLN A 378 9.83 -32.96 -29.12
C GLN A 378 10.67 -32.98 -27.83
N VAL A 379 10.31 -32.14 -26.84
CA VAL A 379 11.02 -32.08 -25.56
C VAL A 379 10.84 -33.37 -24.77
N THR A 380 9.63 -33.93 -24.69
CA THR A 380 9.38 -35.18 -23.96
C THR A 380 10.05 -36.38 -24.63
N GLU A 381 10.02 -36.45 -25.96
CA GLU A 381 10.68 -37.52 -26.72
C GLU A 381 12.21 -37.45 -26.59
N TYR A 382 12.79 -36.25 -26.67
CA TYR A 382 14.22 -36.06 -26.47
C TYR A 382 14.64 -36.40 -25.03
N ALA A 383 13.88 -35.94 -24.03
CA ALA A 383 14.13 -36.24 -22.63
C ALA A 383 14.00 -37.75 -22.33
N ALA A 384 13.06 -38.45 -22.97
CA ALA A 384 12.89 -39.90 -22.85
C ALA A 384 14.03 -40.69 -23.49
N LYS A 385 14.49 -40.29 -24.69
CA LYS A 385 15.56 -40.98 -25.42
C LYS A 385 16.96 -40.69 -24.87
N HIS A 386 17.16 -39.50 -24.30
CA HIS A 386 18.48 -39.00 -23.95
C HIS A 386 18.52 -38.33 -22.58
N GLU A 387 17.95 -38.97 -21.56
CA GLU A 387 17.82 -38.44 -20.19
C GLU A 387 19.15 -37.87 -19.63
N SER A 388 20.25 -38.63 -19.72
CA SER A 388 21.55 -38.21 -19.19
C SER A 388 22.18 -37.06 -19.99
N ARG A 389 21.88 -36.95 -21.29
CA ARG A 389 22.37 -35.86 -22.16
C ARG A 389 21.51 -34.62 -22.00
N PHE A 390 20.20 -34.78 -21.80
CA PHE A 390 19.25 -33.71 -21.56
C PHE A 390 19.52 -33.04 -20.21
N VAL A 391 19.71 -33.81 -19.12
CA VAL A 391 20.12 -33.25 -17.82
C VAL A 391 21.45 -32.52 -17.94
N LYS A 392 22.43 -33.05 -18.68
CA LYS A 392 23.69 -32.34 -18.96
C LYS A 392 23.47 -31.05 -19.75
N LEU A 393 22.56 -31.02 -20.71
CA LEU A 393 22.26 -29.84 -21.52
C LEU A 393 21.57 -28.75 -20.70
N LEU A 394 20.65 -29.13 -19.81
CA LEU A 394 20.00 -28.20 -18.87
C LEU A 394 20.98 -27.63 -17.84
N ILE A 395 21.90 -28.47 -17.35
CA ILE A 395 22.99 -28.02 -16.49
C ILE A 395 23.91 -27.09 -17.28
N GLN A 396 24.29 -27.42 -18.52
CA GLN A 396 25.20 -26.60 -19.34
C GLN A 396 24.59 -25.25 -19.77
N GLN A 397 23.29 -25.19 -20.08
CA GLN A 397 22.61 -23.93 -20.40
C GLN A 397 22.53 -22.99 -19.19
N ASN A 398 22.36 -23.54 -17.98
CA ASN A 398 22.40 -22.76 -16.74
C ASN A 398 23.83 -22.50 -16.24
N GLU A 399 24.80 -23.33 -16.64
CA GLU A 399 26.19 -23.31 -16.18
C GLU A 399 27.18 -23.21 -17.35
N ILE A 400 27.20 -22.10 -18.08
CA ILE A 400 28.39 -21.72 -18.87
C ILE A 400 29.51 -21.39 -17.85
N GLY A 401 30.20 -22.44 -17.36
CA GLY A 401 31.39 -22.40 -16.50
C GLY A 401 31.29 -23.03 -15.09
N GLY A 402 30.18 -23.70 -14.75
CA GLY A 402 29.77 -24.03 -13.37
C GLY A 402 30.76 -24.84 -12.54
N LYS A 403 31.03 -26.11 -12.84
CA LYS A 403 31.74 -27.02 -11.91
C LYS A 403 33.08 -26.52 -11.34
N ARG A 404 33.90 -25.83 -12.14
CA ARG A 404 35.15 -25.23 -11.64
C ARG A 404 34.89 -23.97 -10.83
N LYS A 405 33.92 -23.15 -11.22
CA LYS A 405 33.53 -21.93 -10.48
C LYS A 405 32.84 -22.27 -9.16
N THR A 406 31.93 -23.25 -9.12
CA THR A 406 31.29 -23.71 -7.88
C THR A 406 32.31 -24.32 -6.93
N ALA A 407 33.23 -25.16 -7.39
CA ALA A 407 34.30 -25.69 -6.54
C ALA A 407 35.26 -24.61 -5.99
N VAL A 408 35.48 -23.53 -6.76
CA VAL A 408 36.26 -22.38 -6.29
C VAL A 408 35.45 -21.54 -5.30
N ALA A 409 34.16 -21.32 -5.55
CA ALA A 409 33.27 -20.56 -4.69
C ALA A 409 33.04 -21.28 -3.34
N THR A 410 32.89 -22.60 -3.32
CA THR A 410 32.81 -23.39 -2.07
C THR A 410 34.08 -23.24 -1.25
N LYS A 411 35.25 -23.36 -1.89
CA LYS A 411 36.55 -23.18 -1.18
C LYS A 411 36.72 -21.75 -0.64
N GLN A 412 36.30 -20.74 -1.40
CA GLN A 412 36.34 -19.35 -0.93
C GLN A 412 35.36 -19.09 0.21
N LEU A 413 34.19 -19.73 0.20
CA LEU A 413 33.21 -19.64 1.28
C LEU A 413 33.76 -20.25 2.58
N GLU A 414 34.35 -21.44 2.50
CA GLU A 414 35.02 -22.09 3.63
C GLU A 414 36.12 -21.20 4.23
N GLN A 415 36.99 -20.64 3.38
CA GLN A 415 38.04 -19.72 3.80
C GLN A 415 37.48 -18.45 4.47
N ALA A 416 36.41 -17.89 3.94
CA ALA A 416 35.76 -16.71 4.53
C ALA A 416 35.14 -17.05 5.89
N GLN A 417 34.48 -18.20 6.03
CA GLN A 417 33.89 -18.66 7.28
C GLN A 417 34.95 -18.94 8.36
N GLU A 418 36.06 -19.58 7.99
CA GLU A 418 37.20 -19.80 8.89
C GLU A 418 37.77 -18.46 9.38
N ARG A 419 37.96 -17.49 8.48
CA ARG A 419 38.46 -16.16 8.85
C ARG A 419 37.48 -15.39 9.73
N ILE A 420 36.18 -15.47 9.47
CA ILE A 420 35.14 -14.87 10.34
C ILE A 420 35.22 -15.47 11.75
N ALA A 421 35.40 -16.78 11.87
CA ALA A 421 35.54 -17.44 13.16
C ALA A 421 36.82 -17.03 13.89
N GLU A 422 37.93 -16.86 13.16
CA GLU A 422 39.20 -16.35 13.69
C GLU A 422 39.07 -14.91 14.21
N VAL A 423 38.56 -13.99 13.40
CA VAL A 423 38.31 -12.59 13.78
C VAL A 423 37.38 -12.51 14.99
N SER A 424 36.35 -13.35 15.05
CA SER A 424 35.46 -13.44 16.23
C SER A 424 36.19 -13.87 17.50
N ARG A 425 37.19 -14.76 17.40
CA ARG A 425 38.03 -15.13 18.56
C ARG A 425 38.98 -14.00 18.94
N ILE A 426 39.51 -13.26 17.97
CA ILE A 426 40.38 -12.10 18.20
C ILE A 426 39.61 -11.01 18.94
N ILE A 427 38.40 -10.66 18.49
CA ILE A 427 37.53 -9.67 19.15
C ILE A 427 37.23 -10.08 20.61
N LYS A 428 36.93 -11.36 20.87
CA LYS A 428 36.71 -11.86 22.23
C LYS A 428 37.94 -11.67 23.12
N ARG A 429 39.12 -12.01 22.64
CA ARG A 429 40.38 -11.80 23.38
C ARG A 429 40.69 -10.33 23.61
N LEU A 430 40.45 -9.48 22.60
CA LEU A 430 40.60 -8.02 22.71
C LEU A 430 39.73 -7.43 23.82
N TYR A 431 38.49 -7.91 23.93
CA TYR A 431 37.60 -7.52 25.02
C TYR A 431 38.12 -8.00 26.39
N GLU A 432 38.57 -9.25 26.49
CA GLU A 432 39.16 -9.80 27.72
C GLU A 432 40.43 -9.03 28.16
N ASP A 433 41.30 -8.66 27.21
CA ASP A 433 42.53 -7.90 27.50
C ASP A 433 42.24 -6.44 27.87
N ASN A 434 41.17 -5.83 27.34
CA ASN A 434 40.71 -4.50 27.78
C ASN A 434 40.18 -4.55 29.22
N VAL A 435 39.33 -5.52 29.56
CA VAL A 435 38.82 -5.70 30.93
C VAL A 435 39.95 -5.95 31.94
N ASN A 436 41.02 -6.65 31.51
CA ASN A 436 42.21 -6.89 32.32
C ASN A 436 43.18 -5.69 32.39
N GLY A 437 42.85 -4.56 31.76
CA GLY A 437 43.65 -3.32 31.78
C GLY A 437 44.98 -3.41 31.02
N LYS A 438 45.15 -4.41 30.15
CA LYS A 438 46.37 -4.57 29.34
C LYS A 438 46.42 -3.65 28.13
N ILE A 439 45.27 -3.10 27.74
CA ILE A 439 45.09 -2.21 26.59
C ILE A 439 44.30 -0.98 27.06
N SER A 440 44.64 0.21 26.55
CA SER A 440 43.88 1.44 26.79
C SER A 440 42.58 1.46 25.99
N ASP A 441 41.53 2.10 26.52
CA ASP A 441 40.22 2.23 25.86
C ASP A 441 40.31 2.79 24.44
N GLU A 442 41.17 3.79 24.19
CA GLU A 442 41.39 4.37 22.85
C GLU A 442 41.89 3.33 21.84
N ARG A 443 42.79 2.44 22.28
CA ARG A 443 43.42 1.43 21.45
C ARG A 443 42.53 0.20 21.25
N PHE A 444 41.67 -0.08 22.23
CA PHE A 444 40.59 -1.04 22.07
C PHE A 444 39.59 -0.55 21.01
N MET A 445 39.19 0.72 21.04
CA MET A 445 38.27 1.29 20.06
C MET A 445 38.81 1.20 18.63
N GLU A 446 40.06 1.60 18.37
CA GLU A 446 40.68 1.47 17.04
C GLU A 446 40.72 0.02 16.54
N LEU A 447 41.30 -0.91 17.33
CA LEU A 447 41.43 -2.30 16.90
C LEU A 447 40.08 -3.00 16.74
N SER A 448 39.12 -2.69 17.64
CA SER A 448 37.76 -3.25 17.54
C SER A 448 37.06 -2.81 16.27
N ALA A 449 37.20 -1.54 15.87
CA ALA A 449 36.62 -1.02 14.64
C ALA A 449 37.18 -1.71 13.38
N ASP A 450 38.50 -1.90 13.31
CA ASP A 450 39.14 -2.58 12.17
C ASP A 450 38.68 -4.03 12.03
N TYR A 451 38.64 -4.78 13.14
CA TYR A 451 38.18 -6.18 13.13
C TYR A 451 36.67 -6.30 12.88
N GLU A 452 35.86 -5.37 13.37
CA GLU A 452 34.42 -5.34 13.07
C GLU A 452 34.17 -5.01 11.59
N GLN A 453 34.96 -4.11 11.00
CA GLN A 453 34.90 -3.83 9.57
C GLN A 453 35.31 -5.06 8.74
N GLU A 454 36.44 -5.70 9.06
CA GLU A 454 36.87 -6.95 8.40
C GLU A 454 35.79 -8.04 8.52
N GLN A 455 35.20 -8.20 9.70
CA GLN A 455 34.14 -9.20 9.92
C GLN A 455 32.89 -8.89 9.08
N ARG A 456 32.52 -7.62 8.92
CA ARG A 456 31.38 -7.21 8.08
C ARG A 456 31.65 -7.51 6.61
N GLU A 457 32.81 -7.11 6.10
CA GLU A 457 33.20 -7.36 4.69
C GLU A 457 33.24 -8.86 4.37
N LEU A 458 33.78 -9.68 5.28
CA LEU A 458 33.80 -11.14 5.12
C LEU A 458 32.41 -11.76 5.16
N LYS A 459 31.52 -11.27 6.04
CA LYS A 459 30.12 -11.74 6.12
C LYS A 459 29.35 -11.42 4.84
N ASP A 460 29.52 -10.21 4.31
CA ASP A 460 28.88 -9.80 3.05
C ASP A 460 29.38 -10.64 1.87
N ARG A 461 30.69 -10.91 1.82
CA ARG A 461 31.29 -11.79 0.80
C ARG A 461 30.81 -13.24 0.94
N ALA A 462 30.73 -13.76 2.16
CA ALA A 462 30.23 -15.11 2.42
C ALA A 462 28.75 -15.25 2.01
N ALA A 463 27.92 -14.24 2.30
CA ALA A 463 26.53 -14.21 1.87
C ALA A 463 26.38 -14.18 0.34
N ALA A 464 27.22 -13.40 -0.35
CA ALA A 464 27.24 -13.37 -1.81
C ALA A 464 27.63 -14.73 -2.43
N LEU A 465 28.68 -15.37 -1.90
CA LEU A 465 29.13 -16.69 -2.33
C LEU A 465 28.09 -17.78 -2.04
N GLN A 466 27.44 -17.75 -0.87
CA GLN A 466 26.36 -18.66 -0.53
C GLN A 466 25.17 -18.51 -1.50
N ALA A 467 24.76 -17.28 -1.80
CA ALA A 467 23.68 -17.04 -2.74
C ALA A 467 24.00 -17.53 -4.17
N GLU A 468 25.26 -17.50 -4.59
CA GLU A 468 25.71 -18.07 -5.86
C GLU A 468 25.65 -19.61 -5.85
N LEU A 469 26.06 -20.24 -4.75
CA LEU A 469 25.97 -21.69 -4.57
C LEU A 469 24.52 -22.18 -4.50
N ASP A 470 23.65 -21.49 -3.77
CA ASP A 470 22.23 -21.84 -3.65
C ASP A 470 21.53 -21.76 -5.02
N LYS A 471 21.88 -20.79 -5.87
CA LYS A 471 21.38 -20.71 -7.25
C LYS A 471 21.80 -21.92 -8.08
N SER A 472 23.05 -22.35 -7.96
CA SER A 472 23.56 -23.53 -8.69
C SER A 472 22.90 -24.84 -8.23
N GLN A 473 22.69 -25.02 -6.92
CA GLN A 473 22.00 -26.18 -6.36
C GLN A 473 20.50 -26.19 -6.68
N ALA A 474 19.86 -25.01 -6.67
CA ALA A 474 18.47 -24.90 -7.09
C ALA A 474 18.30 -25.35 -8.55
N ALA A 475 19.23 -25.02 -9.45
CA ALA A 475 19.17 -25.43 -10.85
C ALA A 475 19.27 -26.96 -11.05
N THR A 476 20.11 -27.66 -10.28
CA THR A 476 20.22 -29.14 -10.37
C THR A 476 18.97 -29.83 -9.84
N VAL A 477 18.47 -29.40 -8.67
CA VAL A 477 17.22 -29.92 -8.08
C VAL A 477 16.02 -29.65 -8.99
N ASN A 478 16.00 -28.49 -9.64
CA ASN A 478 14.95 -28.11 -10.58
C ASN A 478 14.95 -28.99 -11.84
N ALA A 479 16.12 -29.35 -12.37
CA ALA A 479 16.24 -30.27 -13.50
C ALA A 479 15.72 -31.68 -13.14
N GLU A 480 16.05 -32.19 -11.96
CA GLU A 480 15.53 -33.48 -11.48
C GLU A 480 14.01 -33.47 -11.29
N LYS A 481 13.46 -32.39 -10.70
CA LYS A 481 12.01 -32.21 -10.57
C LYS A 481 11.30 -32.18 -11.92
N PHE A 482 11.86 -31.48 -12.90
CA PHE A 482 11.33 -31.46 -14.26
C PHE A 482 11.34 -32.85 -14.91
N MET A 483 12.42 -33.62 -14.74
CA MET A 483 12.47 -35.00 -15.21
C MET A 483 11.42 -35.89 -14.54
N GLY A 484 11.12 -35.68 -13.25
CA GLY A 484 10.02 -36.35 -12.57
C GLY A 484 8.66 -36.08 -13.22
N ILE A 485 8.41 -34.83 -13.64
CA ILE A 485 7.18 -34.43 -14.34
C ILE A 485 7.12 -35.04 -15.74
N VAL A 486 8.23 -35.00 -16.49
CA VAL A 486 8.32 -35.61 -17.83
C VAL A 486 8.02 -37.11 -17.77
N ARG A 487 8.60 -37.83 -16.80
CA ARG A 487 8.36 -39.28 -16.60
C ARG A 487 6.90 -39.59 -16.30
N LYS A 488 6.19 -38.70 -15.60
CA LYS A 488 4.76 -38.88 -15.28
C LYS A 488 3.86 -38.73 -16.50
N HIS A 489 4.29 -37.97 -17.52
CA HIS A 489 3.48 -37.60 -18.69
C HIS A 489 4.12 -37.99 -20.03
N LEU A 490 4.76 -39.16 -20.10
CA LEU A 490 5.45 -39.66 -21.30
C LEU A 490 4.52 -39.91 -22.52
N ALA A 491 3.22 -40.11 -22.29
CA ALA A 491 2.25 -40.35 -23.36
C ALA A 491 0.96 -39.54 -23.12
N PHE A 492 0.75 -38.48 -23.92
CA PHE A 492 -0.51 -37.74 -23.96
C PHE A 492 -0.90 -37.43 -25.40
N GLU A 493 -2.18 -37.67 -25.72
CA GLU A 493 -2.74 -37.39 -27.04
C GLU A 493 -3.22 -35.93 -27.15
N GLU A 494 -3.76 -35.37 -26.06
CA GLU A 494 -4.32 -34.02 -26.01
C GLU A 494 -3.69 -33.15 -24.91
N LEU A 495 -3.66 -31.82 -25.17
CA LEU A 495 -3.22 -30.83 -24.21
C LEU A 495 -4.30 -30.60 -23.15
N THR A 496 -4.10 -31.14 -21.96
CA THR A 496 -4.95 -30.86 -20.80
C THR A 496 -4.47 -29.60 -20.05
N PRO A 497 -5.39 -28.82 -19.45
CA PRO A 497 -5.01 -27.65 -18.64
C PRO A 497 -4.12 -27.98 -17.44
N THR A 498 -4.20 -29.21 -16.92
CA THR A 498 -3.36 -29.71 -15.83
C THR A 498 -1.93 -29.96 -16.28
N LEU A 499 -1.74 -30.64 -17.43
CA LEU A 499 -0.43 -30.88 -18.02
C LEU A 499 0.31 -29.58 -18.33
N LEU A 500 -0.38 -28.61 -18.95
CA LEU A 500 0.22 -27.32 -19.29
C LEU A 500 0.74 -26.58 -18.06
N ARG A 501 0.03 -26.63 -16.93
CA ARG A 501 0.46 -25.95 -15.70
C ARG A 501 1.61 -26.65 -14.99
N GLU A 502 1.65 -27.98 -15.06
CA GLU A 502 2.76 -28.74 -14.49
C GLU A 502 4.04 -28.51 -15.31
N MET A 503 3.94 -28.47 -16.64
CA MET A 503 5.12 -28.41 -17.52
C MET A 503 5.56 -27.00 -17.95
N ILE A 504 4.65 -26.03 -18.06
CA ILE A 504 4.93 -24.70 -18.62
C ILE A 504 4.67 -23.62 -17.56
N GLU A 505 5.70 -22.80 -17.32
CA GLU A 505 5.63 -21.65 -16.44
C GLU A 505 5.01 -20.44 -17.15
N LYS A 506 5.52 -20.12 -18.35
CA LYS A 506 5.03 -19.00 -19.16
C LYS A 506 5.33 -19.21 -20.64
N ILE A 507 4.53 -18.58 -21.49
CA ILE A 507 4.72 -18.53 -22.94
C ILE A 507 4.78 -17.06 -23.34
N VAL A 508 5.86 -16.66 -23.99
CA VAL A 508 6.07 -15.29 -24.48
C VAL A 508 5.80 -15.26 -25.98
N VAL A 509 4.96 -14.32 -26.41
CA VAL A 509 4.56 -14.16 -27.82
C VAL A 509 5.15 -12.87 -28.36
N HIS A 510 5.92 -12.99 -29.44
CA HIS A 510 6.57 -11.89 -30.14
C HIS A 510 5.66 -11.25 -31.20
N GLU A 511 6.08 -10.07 -31.68
CA GLU A 511 5.44 -9.37 -32.78
C GLU A 511 5.48 -10.23 -34.05
N CYS A 512 4.45 -10.14 -34.90
CA CYS A 512 4.43 -10.89 -36.14
C CYS A 512 5.29 -10.22 -37.22
N SER A 513 6.09 -11.03 -37.90
CA SER A 513 6.85 -10.65 -39.09
C SER A 513 6.21 -11.25 -40.33
N TYR A 514 6.53 -10.69 -41.50
CA TYR A 514 6.10 -11.21 -42.79
C TYR A 514 7.34 -11.62 -43.58
N ASP A 515 7.36 -12.85 -44.08
CA ASP A 515 8.39 -13.31 -45.01
C ASP A 515 8.25 -12.59 -46.35
N GLU A 516 9.29 -12.64 -47.19
CA GLU A 516 9.31 -12.08 -48.56
C GLU A 516 8.13 -12.58 -49.43
N ASN A 517 7.59 -13.76 -49.12
CA ASN A 517 6.43 -14.37 -49.78
C ASN A 517 5.06 -13.91 -49.22
N GLY A 518 5.03 -12.97 -48.29
CA GLY A 518 3.81 -12.50 -47.62
C GLY A 518 3.24 -13.45 -46.56
N THR A 519 3.95 -14.54 -46.24
CA THR A 519 3.56 -15.47 -45.18
C THR A 519 3.81 -14.83 -43.82
N ARG A 520 2.77 -14.80 -42.98
CA ARG A 520 2.86 -14.28 -41.61
C ARG A 520 3.59 -15.28 -40.71
N ARG A 521 4.74 -14.89 -40.15
CA ARG A 521 5.44 -15.60 -39.07
C ARG A 521 5.19 -14.96 -37.73
N GLN A 522 5.25 -15.78 -36.68
CA GLN A 522 5.11 -15.31 -35.32
C GLN A 522 5.88 -16.23 -34.38
N ASP A 523 6.83 -15.65 -33.68
CA ASP A 523 7.71 -16.38 -32.79
C ASP A 523 7.08 -16.51 -31.39
N ILE A 524 7.22 -17.69 -30.81
CA ILE A 524 6.80 -17.99 -29.44
C ILE A 524 7.96 -18.58 -28.67
N GLU A 525 8.14 -18.13 -27.44
CA GLU A 525 9.12 -18.69 -26.51
C GLU A 525 8.38 -19.39 -25.38
N ILE A 526 8.67 -20.67 -25.19
CA ILE A 526 8.05 -21.49 -24.16
C ILE A 526 9.06 -21.65 -23.02
N TYR A 527 8.66 -21.21 -21.82
CA TYR A 527 9.42 -21.40 -20.60
C TYR A 527 8.80 -22.55 -19.82
N TYR A 528 9.59 -23.60 -19.65
CA TYR A 528 9.24 -24.79 -18.91
C TYR A 528 9.39 -24.58 -17.41
N SER A 529 8.47 -25.15 -16.65
CA SER A 529 8.53 -25.14 -15.19
C SER A 529 9.89 -25.67 -14.71
N PHE A 530 10.50 -24.97 -13.75
CA PHE A 530 11.79 -25.30 -13.13
C PHE A 530 13.04 -25.08 -14.02
N VAL A 531 12.92 -25.16 -15.34
CA VAL A 531 14.08 -25.22 -16.26
C VAL A 531 14.22 -23.96 -17.12
N GLY A 532 13.14 -23.21 -17.34
CA GLY A 532 13.15 -22.01 -18.19
C GLY A 532 13.07 -22.35 -19.68
N LYS A 533 13.74 -21.55 -20.53
CA LYS A 533 13.73 -21.76 -21.99
C LYS A 533 14.65 -22.94 -22.34
N ILE A 534 14.13 -23.88 -23.12
CA ILE A 534 14.90 -25.05 -23.56
C ILE A 534 15.11 -24.93 -25.07
N ASP A 535 16.36 -24.66 -25.46
CA ASP A 535 16.77 -24.74 -26.86
C ASP A 535 17.31 -26.14 -27.13
N LEU A 536 16.54 -26.97 -27.84
CA LEU A 536 16.97 -28.29 -28.27
C LEU A 536 18.01 -28.13 -29.40
N PRO A 537 19.14 -28.85 -29.36
CA PRO A 537 20.07 -28.89 -30.48
C PRO A 537 19.42 -29.60 -31.68
N GLU A 538 19.67 -29.08 -32.88
CA GLU A 538 19.17 -29.64 -34.15
C GLU A 538 19.59 -31.10 -34.38
#